data_AF-A0A7J4DQK5-F1
#
_entry.id   AF-A0A7J4DQK5-F1
#
_cell.length_a   1.000
_cell.length_b   1.000
_cell.length_c   1.000
_cell.angle_alpha   90.00
_cell.angle_beta   90.00
_cell.angle_gamma   90.00
#
_symmetry.space_group_name_H-M   'P 1'
#
loop_
_entity.id
_entity.type
_entity.pdbx_description
1 polymer ?
#
loop_
_entity_poly.entity_id
_entity_poly.type
_entity_poly.pdbx_seq_one_letter_code
_entity_poly.pdbx_strand_id
1 'polypeptide(L)'
;MDVTGVAELPLHSGKVPPWMANYMKKLAKAIVEVIAEEYGPREIIRRLADPIWFQAFNNAIGMDWDSSGSTTVTLGILRQVADENPHLGIVI
;
A
#
# COMPACT_ATOMS: atom_id res chain seq x y z
N MET A 1 11.55 25.69 -28.30
CA MET A 1 11.00 24.36 -27.99
C MET A 1 9.50 24.54 -27.93
N ASP A 2 8.79 23.91 -28.86
CA ASP A 2 7.33 23.90 -28.84
C ASP A 2 6.86 22.90 -27.77
N VAL A 3 5.82 23.25 -27.01
CA VAL A 3 5.26 22.37 -25.97
C VAL A 3 4.64 21.16 -26.65
N THR A 4 5.17 19.96 -26.40
CA THR A 4 4.72 18.70 -27.02
C THR A 4 3.55 18.04 -26.31
N GLY A 5 3.09 18.58 -25.17
CA GLY A 5 1.95 18.08 -24.42
C GLY A 5 1.79 18.77 -23.06
N VAL A 6 0.57 18.70 -22.51
CA VAL A 6 0.23 19.16 -21.16
C VAL A 6 -0.29 17.95 -20.39
N ALA A 7 0.27 17.70 -19.20
CA ALA A 7 -0.24 16.73 -18.26
C ALA A 7 -0.87 17.48 -17.08
N GLU A 8 -2.17 17.29 -16.88
CA GLU A 8 -2.86 17.78 -15.69
C GLU A 8 -2.78 16.69 -14.61
N LEU A 9 -2.19 17.04 -13.47
CA LEU A 9 -2.11 16.19 -12.28
C LEU A 9 -2.92 16.86 -11.16
N PRO A 10 -4.26 16.74 -11.18
CA PRO A 10 -5.10 17.37 -10.17
C PRO A 10 -4.80 16.76 -8.80
N LEU A 11 -4.76 17.62 -7.77
CA LEU A 11 -4.70 17.13 -6.40
C LEU A 11 -6.04 16.49 -6.03
N HIS A 12 -6.03 15.19 -5.79
CA HIS A 12 -7.19 14.49 -5.25
C HIS A 12 -7.35 14.85 -3.77
N SER A 13 -8.51 15.40 -3.42
CA SER A 13 -8.92 15.63 -2.05
C SER A 13 -9.96 14.59 -1.65
N GLY A 14 -9.88 14.10 -0.40
CA GLY A 14 -10.80 13.09 0.09
C GLY A 14 -10.10 12.00 0.91
N LYS A 15 -10.89 11.00 1.28
CA LYS A 15 -10.42 9.81 2.00
C LYS A 15 -10.91 8.58 1.26
N VAL A 16 -10.15 7.50 1.36
CA VAL A 16 -10.61 6.18 0.89
C VAL A 16 -11.94 5.85 1.57
N PRO A 17 -12.99 5.51 0.81
CA PRO A 17 -14.26 5.09 1.38
C PRO A 17 -14.07 3.90 2.32
N PRO A 18 -14.79 3.84 3.47
CA PRO A 18 -14.59 2.77 4.45
C PRO A 18 -14.75 1.36 3.89
N TRP A 19 -15.68 1.16 2.95
CA TRP A 19 -15.89 -0.14 2.31
C TRP A 19 -14.65 -0.58 1.50
N MET A 20 -14.00 0.35 0.81
CA MET A 20 -12.80 0.08 0.02
C MET A 20 -11.60 -0.18 0.93
N ALA A 21 -11.42 0.65 1.97
CA ALA A 21 -10.37 0.43 2.97
C ALA A 21 -10.48 -0.96 3.63
N ASN A 22 -11.70 -1.45 3.86
CA ASN A 22 -11.92 -2.81 4.37
C ASN A 22 -11.47 -3.89 3.39
N TYR A 23 -11.67 -3.71 2.08
CA TYR A 23 -11.15 -4.63 1.06
C TYR A 23 -9.62 -4.56 0.98
N MET A 24 -9.05 -3.35 0.96
CA MET A 24 -7.60 -3.13 0.97
C MET A 24 -6.95 -3.84 2.17
N LYS A 25 -7.53 -3.70 3.37
CA LYS A 25 -7.02 -4.34 4.59
C LYS A 25 -7.02 -5.87 4.49
N LYS A 26 -8.09 -6.47 3.95
CA LYS A 26 -8.18 -7.93 3.76
C LYS A 26 -7.12 -8.44 2.78
N LEU A 27 -6.94 -7.76 1.65
CA LEU A 27 -5.94 -8.11 0.64
C LEU A 27 -4.52 -7.91 1.18
N ALA A 28 -4.25 -6.76 1.80
CA ALA A 28 -2.96 -6.46 2.42
C ALA A 28 -2.57 -7.53 3.43
N LYS A 29 -3.49 -7.87 4.34
CA LYS A 29 -3.31 -8.94 5.34
C LYS A 29 -2.94 -10.27 4.69
N ALA A 30 -3.75 -10.75 3.73
CA ALA A 30 -3.50 -12.03 3.09
C ALA A 30 -2.12 -12.09 2.39
N ILE A 31 -1.71 -11.00 1.74
CA ILE A 31 -0.41 -10.92 1.09
C ILE A 31 0.71 -10.94 2.13
N VAL A 32 0.66 -10.09 3.17
CA VAL A 32 1.75 -10.04 4.16
C VAL A 32 1.85 -11.30 5.02
N GLU A 33 0.74 -11.97 5.33
CA GLU A 33 0.73 -13.27 6.02
C GLU A 33 1.52 -14.31 5.24
N VAL A 34 1.23 -14.48 3.94
CA VAL A 34 1.97 -15.42 3.09
C VAL A 34 3.45 -15.07 3.02
N ILE A 35 3.81 -13.78 2.97
CA ILE A 35 5.21 -13.36 2.98
C ILE A 35 5.89 -13.70 4.31
N ALA A 36 5.22 -13.44 5.43
CA ALA A 36 5.73 -13.72 6.76
C ALA A 36 5.92 -15.22 6.99
N GLU A 37 4.96 -16.05 6.56
CA GLU A 37 5.01 -17.51 6.70
C GLU A 37 6.13 -18.14 5.87
N GLU A 38 6.29 -17.71 4.62
CA GLU A 38 7.24 -18.32 3.68
C GLU A 38 8.67 -17.78 3.84
N TYR A 39 8.83 -16.49 4.19
CA TYR A 39 10.12 -15.79 4.14
C TYR A 39 10.49 -15.07 5.45
N GLY A 40 9.57 -15.00 6.41
CA GLY A 40 9.76 -14.30 7.68
C GLY A 40 9.50 -12.78 7.62
N PRO A 41 9.41 -12.13 8.79
CA PRO A 41 9.02 -10.72 8.93
C PRO A 41 9.95 -9.72 8.23
N ARG A 42 11.25 -10.03 8.16
CA ARG A 42 12.25 -9.15 7.53
C ARG A 42 12.02 -8.99 6.03
N GLU A 43 11.48 -10.01 5.38
CA GLU A 43 11.20 -9.98 3.94
C GLU A 43 10.10 -8.97 3.60
N ILE A 44 9.10 -8.79 4.48
CA ILE A 44 8.05 -7.79 4.31
C ILE A 44 8.66 -6.39 4.21
N ILE A 45 9.54 -6.04 5.15
CA ILE A 45 10.22 -4.74 5.15
C ILE A 45 11.12 -4.59 3.92
N ARG A 46 11.87 -5.64 3.56
CA ARG A 46 12.75 -5.62 2.38
C ARG A 46 11.97 -5.36 1.09
N ARG A 47 10.80 -5.97 0.94
CA ARG A 47 9.91 -5.79 -0.22
C ARG A 47 9.24 -4.43 -0.23
N LEU A 48 8.73 -3.97 0.92
CA LEU A 48 8.14 -2.63 1.04
C LEU A 48 9.16 -1.49 0.82
N ALA A 49 10.45 -1.74 1.05
CA ALA A 49 11.52 -0.78 0.75
C ALA A 49 11.86 -0.68 -0.74
N ASP A 50 11.46 -1.64 -1.57
CA ASP A 50 11.61 -1.57 -3.02
C ASP A 50 10.47 -0.71 -3.61
N PRO A 51 10.76 0.40 -4.30
CA PRO A 51 9.72 1.32 -4.77
C PRO A 51 8.80 0.70 -5.83
N ILE A 52 9.32 -0.21 -6.66
CA ILE A 52 8.54 -0.89 -7.69
C ILE A 52 7.61 -1.90 -7.03
N TRP A 53 8.13 -2.66 -6.07
CA TRP A 53 7.33 -3.62 -5.32
C TRP A 53 6.26 -2.93 -4.46
N PHE A 54 6.60 -1.82 -3.80
CA PHE A 54 5.64 -1.02 -3.03
C PHE A 54 4.50 -0.52 -3.92
N GLN A 55 4.80 0.02 -5.11
CA GLN A 55 3.77 0.46 -6.04
C GLN A 55 2.93 -0.71 -6.56
N ALA A 56 3.55 -1.85 -6.86
CA ALA A 56 2.82 -3.06 -7.26
C ALA A 56 1.88 -3.56 -6.15
N PHE A 57 2.35 -3.57 -4.90
CA PHE A 57 1.55 -3.92 -3.73
C PHE A 57 0.39 -2.96 -3.52
N ASN A 58 0.65 -1.64 -3.57
CA ASN A 58 -0.36 -0.58 -3.54
C ASN A 58 -1.48 -0.85 -4.56
N ASN A 59 -1.12 -1.11 -5.81
CA ASN A 59 -2.08 -1.39 -6.87
C ASN A 59 -2.83 -2.72 -6.63
N ALA A 60 -2.12 -3.75 -6.15
CA ALA A 60 -2.69 -5.08 -5.91
C ALA A 60 -3.74 -5.09 -4.79
N ILE A 61 -3.63 -4.22 -3.79
CA ILE A 61 -4.64 -4.08 -2.74
C ILE A 61 -5.81 -3.18 -3.16
N GLY A 62 -5.80 -2.67 -4.40
CA GLY A 62 -6.88 -1.88 -4.98
C GLY A 62 -6.72 -0.38 -4.86
N MET A 63 -5.54 0.14 -4.48
CA MET A 63 -5.28 1.57 -4.47
C MET A 63 -5.00 2.07 -5.89
N ASP A 64 -5.83 2.97 -6.40
CA ASP A 64 -5.69 3.56 -7.74
C ASP A 64 -5.59 5.10 -7.74
N TRP A 65 -5.60 5.74 -6.56
CA TRP A 65 -5.50 7.20 -6.42
C TRP A 65 -4.09 7.77 -6.59
N ASP A 66 -4.06 9.06 -6.93
CA ASP A 66 -2.87 9.85 -7.25
C ASP A 66 -1.82 9.95 -6.13
N SER A 67 -0.57 9.92 -6.60
CA SER A 67 0.74 10.16 -5.97
C SER A 67 0.82 10.18 -4.44
N SER A 68 0.42 11.27 -3.77
CA SER A 68 0.59 11.42 -2.33
C SER A 68 -0.32 10.48 -1.52
N GLY A 69 -1.49 10.14 -2.08
CA GLY A 69 -2.41 9.20 -1.47
C GLY A 69 -1.85 7.79 -1.42
N SER A 70 -1.15 7.35 -2.47
CA SER A 70 -0.64 5.97 -2.57
C SER A 70 0.23 5.58 -1.37
N THR A 71 1.21 6.40 -1.01
CA THR A 71 2.07 6.11 0.16
C THR A 71 1.31 6.19 1.47
N THR A 72 0.58 7.29 1.71
CA THR A 72 -0.09 7.52 3.00
C THR A 72 -1.19 6.50 3.27
N VAL A 73 -1.99 6.15 2.27
CA VAL A 73 -3.05 5.16 2.40
C VAL A 73 -2.46 3.77 2.56
N THR A 74 -1.50 3.37 1.72
CA THR A 74 -0.92 2.02 1.79
C THR A 74 -0.25 1.78 3.14
N LEU A 75 0.52 2.74 3.65
CA LEU A 75 1.10 2.63 5.00
C LEU A 75 0.02 2.66 6.09
N GLY A 76 -1.03 3.47 5.95
CA GLY A 76 -2.14 3.49 6.90
C GLY A 76 -2.94 2.18 6.97
N ILE A 77 -3.08 1.47 5.84
CA ILE A 77 -3.68 0.14 5.78
C ILE A 77 -2.73 -0.89 6.40
N LEU A 78 -1.44 -0.87 6.02
CA LEU A 78 -0.43 -1.79 6.56
C LEU A 78 -0.26 -1.65 8.08
N ARG A 79 -0.33 -0.42 8.61
CA ARG A 79 -0.31 -0.17 10.05
C ARG A 79 -1.48 -0.85 10.77
N GLN A 80 -2.71 -0.71 10.25
CA GLN A 80 -3.87 -1.41 10.81
C GLN A 80 -3.70 -2.93 10.75
N VAL A 81 -3.17 -3.46 9.64
CA VAL A 81 -2.88 -4.89 9.52
C VAL A 81 -1.85 -5.34 10.56
N ALA A 82 -0.75 -4.61 10.73
CA ALA A 82 0.30 -4.94 11.69
C ALA A 82 -0.22 -4.88 13.14
N ASP A 83 -0.95 -3.81 13.50
CA ASP A 83 -1.53 -3.63 14.84
C ASP A 83 -2.55 -4.74 15.18
N GLU A 84 -3.38 -5.15 14.21
CA GLU A 84 -4.36 -6.23 14.39
C GLU A 84 -3.75 -7.64 14.35
N ASN A 85 -2.53 -7.81 13.84
CA ASN A 85 -1.88 -9.12 13.63
C ASN A 85 -0.42 -9.12 14.14
N PRO A 86 -0.18 -9.09 15.46
CA PRO A 86 1.17 -8.97 16.04
C PRO A 86 2.13 -10.12 15.67
N HIS A 87 1.59 -11.28 15.32
CA HIS A 87 2.38 -12.45 14.90
C HIS A 87 3.16 -12.21 13.59
N LEU A 88 2.77 -11.21 12.80
CA LEU A 88 3.52 -10.78 11.60
C LEU A 88 4.90 -10.20 11.93
N GLY A 89 5.18 -9.83 13.19
CA GLY A 89 6.50 -9.42 13.63
C GLY A 89 7.02 -8.11 13.03
N ILE A 90 6.13 -7.24 12.55
CA ILE A 90 6.45 -5.93 11.97
C ILE A 90 5.68 -4.81 12.69
N VAL A 91 6.22 -3.59 12.61
CA VAL A 91 5.57 -2.34 13.03
C VAL A 91 5.74 -1.34 11.89
N ILE A 92 4.68 -0.61 11.57
CA ILE A 92 4.61 0.38 10.48
C ILE A 92 4.27 1.75 11.05
#